data_AF-A0A0R0LXC0-F1
#
_entry.id   AF-A0A0R0LXC0-F1
#
_cell.length_a   1.000
_cell.length_b   1.000
_cell.length_c   1.000
_cell.angle_alpha   90.00
_cell.angle_beta   90.00
_cell.angle_gamma   90.00
#
_symmetry.space_group_name_H-M   'P 1'
#
loop_
_entity.id
_entity.type
_entity.pdbx_description
1 polymer ?
#
loop_
_entity_poly.entity_id
_entity_poly.type
_entity_poly.pdbx_seq_one_letter_code
_entity_poly.pdbx_strand_id
1 'polypeptide(L)'
;MLKTFIFFFLNYFVQTFSLHDKKPLKKYLPYCQAFHNHIPQKNGMQFLKLIVIHRHGDRTPMKTLTKINDNCINCNIKRKLKDLYKIEGCFLEKCIDGALTKKGYKQMINLGKFIKENYFKNEKISMNDLTLRATLVPRTHSSLNGLVTGLFLNSSTSEIIPD
;
A
#
# COMPACT_ATOMS: atom_id res chain seq x y z
N MET A 1 6.95 -37.83 -51.25
CA MET A 1 6.07 -36.64 -51.25
C MET A 1 6.02 -36.09 -49.82
N LEU A 2 6.83 -35.08 -49.51
CA LEU A 2 6.99 -34.52 -48.17
C LEU A 2 5.92 -33.44 -47.95
N LYS A 3 5.00 -33.62 -47.00
CA LYS A 3 3.98 -32.62 -46.65
C LYS A 3 4.56 -31.66 -45.61
N THR A 4 4.89 -30.46 -46.02
CA THR A 4 5.31 -29.35 -45.15
C THR A 4 4.10 -28.85 -44.36
N PHE A 5 4.13 -28.99 -43.04
CA PHE A 5 3.16 -28.37 -42.14
C PHE A 5 3.66 -26.97 -41.75
N ILE A 6 2.94 -25.94 -42.20
CA ILE A 6 3.18 -24.55 -41.80
C ILE A 6 2.35 -24.28 -40.54
N PHE A 7 3.02 -24.13 -39.40
CA PHE A 7 2.40 -23.68 -38.15
C PHE A 7 2.35 -22.15 -38.14
N PHE A 8 1.15 -21.58 -38.25
CA PHE A 8 0.91 -20.16 -37.98
C PHE A 8 0.80 -19.95 -36.46
N PHE A 9 1.85 -19.41 -35.85
CA PHE A 9 1.76 -18.85 -34.50
C PHE A 9 1.03 -17.50 -34.57
N LEU A 10 -0.27 -17.50 -34.31
CA LEU A 10 -1.02 -16.28 -34.04
C LEU A 10 -0.62 -15.76 -32.65
N ASN A 11 0.33 -14.82 -32.63
CA ASN A 11 0.64 -14.00 -31.46
C ASN A 11 -0.58 -13.13 -31.11
N TYR A 12 -1.45 -13.63 -30.22
CA TYR A 12 -2.48 -12.79 -29.60
C TYR A 12 -1.81 -11.83 -28.62
N PHE A 13 -1.56 -10.61 -29.09
CA PHE A 13 -1.15 -9.50 -28.25
C PHE A 13 -2.35 -9.08 -27.39
N VAL A 14 -2.43 -9.59 -26.16
CA VAL A 14 -3.44 -9.15 -25.19
C VAL A 14 -3.08 -7.74 -24.75
N GLN A 15 -3.61 -6.75 -25.44
CA GLN A 15 -3.45 -5.34 -25.09
C GLN A 15 -4.27 -5.07 -23.83
N THR A 16 -3.62 -5.01 -22.67
CA THR A 16 -4.25 -4.58 -21.43
C THR A 16 -4.55 -3.08 -21.54
N PHE A 17 -5.77 -2.72 -21.89
CA PHE A 17 -6.22 -1.33 -21.86
C PHE A 17 -6.38 -0.89 -20.41
N SER A 18 -5.44 -0.10 -19.89
CA SER A 18 -5.65 0.59 -18.63
C SER A 18 -6.71 1.67 -18.85
N LEU A 19 -7.66 1.83 -17.92
CA LEU A 19 -8.67 2.89 -17.98
C LEU A 19 -8.02 4.28 -18.16
N HIS A 20 -6.81 4.47 -17.61
CA HIS A 20 -6.04 5.70 -17.75
C HIS A 20 -5.53 5.99 -19.17
N ASP A 21 -5.43 4.97 -20.04
CA ASP A 21 -4.97 5.12 -21.42
C ASP A 21 -6.07 5.69 -22.34
N LYS A 22 -7.33 5.70 -21.87
CA LYS A 22 -8.42 6.34 -22.60
C LYS A 22 -8.21 7.86 -22.58
N LYS A 23 -8.07 8.47 -23.76
CA LYS A 23 -8.00 9.94 -23.97
C LYS A 23 -8.94 10.75 -23.05
N PRO A 24 -10.24 10.43 -22.90
CA PRO A 24 -11.14 11.21 -22.03
C PRO A 24 -10.82 11.10 -20.53
N LEU A 25 -10.09 10.06 -20.12
CA LEU A 25 -9.72 9.81 -18.72
C LEU A 25 -8.34 10.36 -18.37
N LYS A 26 -7.52 10.77 -19.35
CA LYS A 26 -6.21 11.41 -19.09
C LYS A 26 -6.33 12.65 -18.21
N LYS A 27 -7.41 13.43 -18.33
CA LYS A 27 -7.64 14.61 -17.47
C LYS A 27 -7.79 14.27 -15.99
N TYR A 28 -8.09 13.00 -15.66
CA TYR A 28 -8.23 12.54 -14.29
C TYR A 28 -6.95 11.94 -13.70
N LEU A 29 -5.90 11.75 -14.51
CA LEU A 29 -4.60 11.22 -14.05
C LEU A 29 -4.01 11.97 -12.85
N PRO A 30 -4.07 13.32 -12.77
CA PRO A 30 -3.57 14.05 -11.59
C PRO A 30 -4.31 13.67 -10.30
N TYR A 31 -5.62 13.37 -10.39
CA TYR A 31 -6.43 12.94 -9.24
C TYR A 31 -6.23 11.48 -8.87
N CYS A 32 -5.51 10.72 -9.70
CA CYS A 32 -5.16 9.33 -9.45
C CYS A 32 -3.85 9.18 -8.66
N GLN A 33 -3.19 10.30 -8.33
CA GLN A 33 -1.99 10.32 -7.52
C GLN A 33 -2.30 10.89 -6.13
N ALA A 34 -1.87 10.17 -5.08
CA ALA A 34 -1.95 10.65 -3.71
C ALA A 34 -0.81 11.67 -3.49
N PHE A 35 -1.06 12.93 -3.83
CA PHE A 35 -0.16 14.02 -3.46
C PHE A 35 -0.41 14.38 -1.99
N HIS A 36 0.65 14.36 -1.19
CA HIS A 36 0.59 14.78 0.21
C HIS A 36 1.16 16.19 0.30
N ASN A 37 0.34 17.16 0.71
CA ASN A 37 0.78 18.51 0.96
C ASN A 37 1.01 18.69 2.46
N HIS A 38 2.22 19.10 2.84
CA HIS A 38 2.51 19.47 4.21
C HIS A 38 1.94 20.86 4.51
N ILE A 39 1.25 20.99 5.63
CA ILE A 39 0.79 22.28 6.14
C ILE A 39 1.85 22.72 7.17
N PRO A 40 2.69 23.72 6.85
CA PRO A 40 3.75 24.13 7.75
C PRO A 40 3.16 24.69 9.05
N GLN A 41 3.84 24.40 10.15
CA GLN A 41 3.52 24.96 11.45
C GLN A 41 3.70 26.48 11.41
N LYS A 42 2.69 27.22 11.88
CA LYS A 42 2.81 28.69 11.99
C LYS A 42 3.78 29.06 13.13
N ASN A 43 4.53 30.13 12.93
CA ASN A 43 5.46 30.65 13.92
C ASN A 43 4.76 30.91 15.26
N GLY A 44 5.43 30.54 16.35
CA GLY A 44 4.91 30.71 17.71
C GLY A 44 3.89 29.66 18.17
N MET A 45 3.48 28.73 17.31
CA MET A 45 2.67 27.57 17.73
C MET A 45 3.58 26.41 18.14
N GLN A 46 3.12 25.56 19.06
CA GLN A 46 3.78 24.32 19.45
C GLN A 46 3.02 23.12 18.86
N PHE A 47 3.74 22.17 18.28
CA PHE A 47 3.17 20.91 17.83
C PHE A 47 2.96 19.99 19.04
N LEU A 48 1.71 19.58 19.29
CA LEU A 48 1.35 18.77 20.46
C LEU A 48 0.97 17.33 20.09
N LYS A 49 0.24 17.15 18.99
CA LYS A 49 -0.31 15.85 18.59
C LYS A 49 -0.63 15.84 17.10
N LEU A 50 -0.37 14.70 16.46
CA LEU A 50 -0.85 14.38 15.12
C LEU A 50 -1.87 13.24 15.18
N ILE A 51 -3.01 13.44 14.52
CA ILE A 51 -4.03 12.40 14.33
C ILE A 51 -4.08 12.10 12.84
N VAL A 52 -3.81 10.85 12.47
CA VAL A 52 -3.82 10.40 11.07
C VAL A 52 -4.99 9.46 10.85
N ILE A 53 -5.90 9.84 9.98
CA ILE A 53 -7.00 8.99 9.51
C ILE A 53 -6.73 8.70 8.05
N HIS A 54 -6.54 7.43 7.70
CA HIS A 54 -6.22 7.02 6.35
C HIS A 54 -7.08 5.82 5.92
N ARG A 55 -7.27 5.69 4.61
CA ARG A 55 -7.80 4.47 4.01
C ARG A 55 -6.67 3.46 3.81
N HIS A 56 -7.03 2.20 3.60
CA HIS A 56 -6.11 1.21 3.03
C HIS A 56 -5.52 1.67 1.68
N GLY A 57 -4.35 1.15 1.32
CA GLY A 57 -3.77 1.34 -0.01
C GLY A 57 -4.50 0.56 -1.11
N ASP A 58 -3.96 0.59 -2.32
CA ASP A 58 -4.47 -0.13 -3.50
C ASP A 58 -4.66 -1.63 -3.20
N ARG A 59 -5.82 -2.13 -3.59
CA ARG A 59 -6.26 -3.51 -3.37
C ARG A 59 -6.74 -4.15 -4.66
N THR A 60 -6.80 -5.46 -4.67
CA THR A 60 -7.51 -6.20 -5.71
C THR A 60 -9.01 -5.85 -5.70
N PRO A 61 -9.72 -6.06 -6.83
CA PRO A 61 -11.17 -5.90 -6.89
C PRO A 61 -11.89 -6.74 -5.82
N MET A 62 -13.11 -6.34 -5.43
CA MET A 62 -13.87 -7.11 -4.44
C MET A 62 -14.49 -8.39 -5.00
N LYS A 63 -14.56 -8.49 -6.32
CA LYS A 63 -15.01 -9.66 -7.06
C LYS A 63 -14.16 -9.71 -8.31
N THR A 64 -13.25 -10.66 -8.41
CA THR A 64 -12.43 -10.78 -9.62
C THR A 64 -13.10 -11.72 -10.60
N LEU A 65 -13.29 -11.26 -11.84
CA LEU A 65 -13.87 -12.08 -12.92
C LEU A 65 -12.86 -13.08 -13.51
N THR A 66 -11.57 -12.87 -13.22
CA THR A 66 -10.46 -13.70 -13.68
C THR A 66 -9.55 -14.05 -12.51
N LYS A 67 -8.81 -15.16 -12.62
CA LYS A 67 -7.83 -15.54 -11.60
C LYS A 67 -6.72 -14.49 -11.55
N ILE A 68 -6.51 -13.88 -10.38
CA ILE A 68 -5.35 -13.04 -10.12
C ILE A 68 -4.16 -13.96 -9.88
N ASN A 69 -3.11 -13.82 -10.71
CA ASN A 69 -1.87 -14.57 -10.57
C ASN A 69 -0.73 -13.69 -10.02
N ASP A 70 -1.06 -12.88 -9.02
CA ASP A 70 -0.15 -12.00 -8.31
C ASP A 70 -0.12 -12.34 -6.82
N ASN A 71 0.92 -11.85 -6.15
CA ASN A 71 1.06 -11.93 -4.71
C ASN A 71 0.67 -10.60 -4.03
N CYS A 72 -0.07 -10.72 -2.94
CA CYS A 72 -0.57 -9.65 -2.12
C CYS A 72 0.06 -9.71 -0.73
N ILE A 73 0.03 -8.59 -0.01
CA ILE A 73 0.55 -8.48 1.34
C ILE A 73 -0.56 -8.84 2.31
N ASN A 74 -0.28 -9.82 3.17
CA ASN A 74 -1.10 -10.15 4.32
C ASN A 74 -0.27 -10.06 5.58
N CYS A 75 -0.90 -9.70 6.70
CA CYS A 75 -0.21 -9.64 7.98
C CYS A 75 -1.02 -10.41 9.01
N ASN A 76 -0.36 -11.25 9.79
CA ASN A 76 -1.04 -12.00 10.83
C ASN A 76 -1.48 -11.04 11.93
N ILE A 77 -2.65 -11.34 12.49
CA ILE A 77 -3.23 -10.54 13.56
C ILE A 77 -3.47 -11.48 14.73
N LYS A 78 -2.74 -11.27 15.83
CA LYS A 78 -2.98 -11.99 17.09
C LYS A 78 -3.77 -11.11 18.05
N ARG A 79 -4.84 -11.68 18.61
CA ARG A 79 -5.60 -11.03 19.68
C ARG A 79 -4.76 -11.08 20.96
N LYS A 80 -4.41 -9.92 21.53
CA LYS A 80 -3.55 -9.85 22.70
C LYS A 80 -4.34 -9.79 24.02
N LEU A 81 -5.47 -9.08 24.07
CA LEU A 81 -6.53 -9.08 25.10
C LEU A 81 -7.50 -7.90 24.79
N LYS A 82 -8.76 -7.91 25.27
CA LYS A 82 -9.77 -6.81 25.18
C LYS A 82 -9.55 -5.79 24.05
N ASP A 83 -10.01 -6.12 22.85
CA ASP A 83 -9.98 -5.28 21.63
C ASP A 83 -8.59 -4.81 21.12
N LEU A 84 -7.50 -5.28 21.72
CA LEU A 84 -6.14 -5.01 21.27
C LEU A 84 -5.63 -6.14 20.37
N TYR A 85 -5.28 -5.75 19.14
CA TYR A 85 -4.72 -6.62 18.12
C TYR A 85 -3.26 -6.29 17.90
N LYS A 86 -2.40 -7.32 17.93
CA LYS A 86 -1.00 -7.21 17.54
C LYS A 86 -0.87 -7.67 16.11
N ILE A 87 -0.35 -6.80 15.25
CA ILE A 87 0.08 -7.18 13.91
C ILE A 87 1.43 -7.88 14.07
N GLU A 88 1.52 -9.13 13.64
CA GLU A 88 2.75 -9.92 13.65
C GLU A 88 3.05 -10.35 12.23
N GLY A 89 4.29 -10.16 11.77
CA GLY A 89 4.79 -10.73 10.51
C GLY A 89 3.88 -10.49 9.31
N CYS A 90 4.25 -9.56 8.44
CA CYS A 90 3.67 -9.51 7.11
C CYS A 90 4.39 -10.51 6.21
N PHE A 91 3.69 -11.06 5.22
CA PHE A 91 4.23 -12.01 4.25
C PHE A 91 3.49 -11.88 2.92
N LEU A 92 4.09 -12.41 1.87
CA LEU A 92 3.48 -12.51 0.56
C LEU A 92 2.64 -13.78 0.44
N GLU A 93 1.39 -13.62 0.01
CA GLU A 93 0.51 -14.73 -0.32
C GLU A 93 -0.18 -14.50 -1.66
N LYS A 94 -0.77 -15.55 -2.22
CA LYS A 94 -1.57 -15.40 -3.44
C LYS A 94 -2.73 -14.43 -3.18
N CYS A 95 -2.89 -13.45 -4.07
CA CYS A 95 -3.96 -12.46 -3.95
C CYS A 95 -5.35 -13.11 -3.91
N ILE A 96 -6.17 -12.68 -2.95
CA ILE A 96 -7.62 -12.91 -2.91
C ILE A 96 -8.39 -11.64 -3.24
N ASP A 97 -9.70 -11.75 -3.40
CA ASP A 97 -10.58 -10.59 -3.61
C ASP A 97 -10.48 -9.59 -2.45
N GLY A 98 -10.26 -8.31 -2.79
CA GLY A 98 -10.10 -7.25 -1.82
C GLY A 98 -8.79 -7.27 -1.01
N ALA A 99 -7.81 -8.12 -1.35
CA ALA A 99 -6.50 -8.17 -0.70
C ALA A 99 -5.66 -6.93 -1.00
N LEU A 100 -4.78 -6.55 -0.06
CA LEU A 100 -3.86 -5.42 -0.25
C LEU A 100 -2.74 -5.82 -1.22
N THR A 101 -2.58 -5.06 -2.30
CA THR A 101 -1.52 -5.32 -3.29
C THR A 101 -0.16 -4.83 -2.78
N LYS A 102 0.95 -5.33 -3.38
CA LYS A 102 2.30 -4.79 -3.14
C LYS A 102 2.36 -3.28 -3.39
N LYS A 103 1.71 -2.80 -4.46
CA LYS A 103 1.57 -1.37 -4.77
C LYS A 103 0.88 -0.63 -3.62
N GLY A 104 -0.24 -1.17 -3.13
CA GLY A 104 -0.99 -0.59 -2.00
C GLY A 104 -0.18 -0.51 -0.73
N TYR A 105 0.60 -1.54 -0.43
CA TYR A 105 1.50 -1.54 0.71
C TYR A 105 2.60 -0.49 0.58
N LYS A 106 3.22 -0.36 -0.60
CA LYS A 106 4.22 0.69 -0.90
C LYS A 106 3.65 2.10 -0.75
N GLN A 107 2.39 2.34 -1.15
CA GLN A 107 1.72 3.63 -0.92
C GLN A 107 1.67 3.97 0.58
N MET A 108 1.43 2.98 1.45
CA MET A 108 1.37 3.19 2.89
C MET A 108 2.75 3.44 3.51
N ILE A 109 3.78 2.74 3.03
CA ILE A 109 5.17 3.06 3.39
C ILE A 109 5.49 4.51 3.04
N ASN A 110 5.12 4.96 1.84
CA ASN A 110 5.38 6.33 1.40
C ASN A 110 4.63 7.36 2.26
N LEU A 111 3.39 7.06 2.65
CA LEU A 111 2.65 7.89 3.61
C LEU A 111 3.36 7.97 4.96
N GLY A 112 3.86 6.85 5.49
CA GLY A 112 4.65 6.82 6.72
C GLY A 112 5.92 7.67 6.64
N LYS A 113 6.67 7.57 5.53
CA LYS A 113 7.86 8.38 5.26
C LYS A 113 7.53 9.86 5.19
N PHE A 114 6.46 10.22 4.47
CA PHE A 114 5.99 11.60 4.41
C PHE A 114 5.69 12.16 5.81
N ILE A 115 5.03 11.38 6.67
CA ILE A 115 4.75 11.80 8.05
C ILE A 115 6.05 11.99 8.83
N LYS A 116 7.00 11.04 8.74
CA LYS A 116 8.30 11.12 9.40
C LYS A 116 9.06 12.39 8.99
N GLU A 117 9.14 12.66 7.70
CA GLU A 117 9.93 13.77 7.14
C GLU A 117 9.35 15.14 7.46
N ASN A 118 8.02 15.26 7.58
CA ASN A 118 7.37 16.55 7.73
C ASN A 118 7.02 16.89 9.19
N TYR A 119 6.66 15.90 10.00
CA TYR A 119 6.22 16.14 11.39
C TYR A 119 7.25 15.71 12.43
N PHE A 120 8.18 14.81 12.08
CA PHE A 120 9.09 14.19 13.06
C PHE A 120 10.54 14.12 12.57
N LYS A 121 10.94 15.02 11.67
CA LYS A 121 12.24 14.98 10.98
C LYS A 121 13.43 14.85 11.93
N ASN A 122 13.39 15.63 13.01
CA ASN A 122 14.44 15.71 14.01
C ASN A 122 14.08 15.00 15.32
N GLU A 123 12.88 14.40 15.38
CA GLU A 123 12.38 13.78 16.60
C GLU A 123 12.66 12.27 16.59
N LYS A 124 13.11 11.74 17.73
CA LYS A 124 13.18 10.29 17.96
C LYS A 124 11.81 9.83 18.44
N ILE A 125 11.00 9.37 17.50
CA ILE A 125 9.74 8.68 17.79
C ILE A 125 10.02 7.20 18.10
N SER A 126 9.28 6.65 19.05
CA SER A 126 9.30 5.24 19.42
C SER A 126 7.91 4.63 19.25
N MET A 127 7.80 3.30 19.31
CA MET A 127 6.50 2.62 19.24
C MET A 127 5.57 2.98 20.41
N ASN A 128 6.11 3.41 21.56
CA ASN A 128 5.32 3.77 22.74
C ASN A 128 4.62 5.14 22.57
N ASP A 129 5.09 5.96 21.64
CA ASP A 129 4.51 7.29 21.35
C ASP A 129 3.28 7.19 20.44
N LEU A 130 2.99 5.98 19.92
CA LEU A 130 1.94 5.75 18.93
C LEU A 130 0.73 5.05 19.54
N THR A 131 -0.45 5.59 19.27
CA THR A 131 -1.72 4.89 19.46
C THR A 131 -2.25 4.46 18.09
N LEU A 132 -2.34 3.15 17.89
CA LEU A 132 -2.70 2.56 16.59
C LEU A 132 -4.07 1.88 16.64
N ARG A 133 -4.90 2.12 15.63
CA ARG A 133 -6.22 1.48 15.49
C ARG A 133 -6.50 1.15 14.02
N ALA A 134 -7.03 -0.03 13.76
CA ALA A 134 -7.54 -0.44 12.46
C ALA A 134 -8.87 -1.18 12.63
N THR A 135 -9.69 -1.19 11.58
CA THR A 135 -10.86 -2.07 11.48
C THR A 135 -10.43 -3.53 11.35
N LEU A 136 -11.30 -4.49 11.66
CA LEU A 136 -11.04 -5.95 11.57
C LEU A 136 -10.96 -6.50 10.13
N VAL A 137 -10.53 -5.67 9.19
CA VAL A 137 -10.40 -6.04 7.78
C VAL A 137 -8.92 -6.27 7.50
N PRO A 138 -8.49 -7.46 7.00
CA PRO A 138 -7.07 -7.78 6.85
C PRO A 138 -6.25 -6.69 6.13
N ARG A 139 -6.74 -6.18 5.00
CA ARG A 139 -6.06 -5.10 4.24
C ARG A 139 -5.81 -3.83 5.05
N THR A 140 -6.64 -3.51 6.05
CA THR A 140 -6.44 -2.30 6.87
C THR A 140 -5.32 -2.52 7.88
N HIS A 141 -5.15 -3.73 8.39
CA HIS A 141 -4.00 -4.08 9.23
C HIS A 141 -2.70 -4.05 8.42
N SER A 142 -2.68 -4.66 7.24
CA SER A 142 -1.51 -4.61 6.36
C SER A 142 -1.18 -3.18 5.93
N SER A 143 -2.18 -2.34 5.69
CA SER A 143 -1.96 -0.93 5.36
C SER A 143 -1.38 -0.15 6.55
N LEU A 144 -1.92 -0.35 7.74
CA LEU A 144 -1.42 0.25 8.98
C LEU A 144 0.03 -0.17 9.24
N ASN A 145 0.34 -1.46 9.03
CA ASN A 145 1.72 -1.94 9.14
C ASN A 145 2.64 -1.26 8.12
N GLY A 146 2.23 -1.11 6.86
CA GLY A 146 3.02 -0.39 5.86
C GLY A 146 3.31 1.05 6.25
N LEU A 147 2.32 1.75 6.82
CA LEU A 147 2.50 3.11 7.35
C LEU A 147 3.52 3.15 8.49
N VAL A 148 3.36 2.29 9.49
CA VAL A 148 4.29 2.19 10.63
C VAL A 148 5.69 1.86 10.15
N THR A 149 5.82 0.90 9.22
CA THR A 149 7.09 0.58 8.56
C THR A 149 7.73 1.82 7.94
N GLY A 150 6.96 2.61 7.17
CA GLY A 150 7.45 3.86 6.58
C GLY A 150 7.88 4.92 7.60
N LEU A 151 7.23 4.95 8.77
CA LEU A 151 7.50 5.90 9.84
C LEU A 151 8.84 5.62 10.56
N PHE A 152 9.23 4.34 10.63
CA PHE A 152 10.45 3.88 11.32
C PHE A 152 11.58 3.42 10.38
N LEU A 153 11.33 3.33 9.07
CA LEU A 153 12.37 3.07 8.08
C LEU A 153 13.35 4.24 8.03
N ASN A 154 14.64 3.95 8.15
CA ASN A 154 15.68 4.93 7.83
C ASN A 154 15.64 5.20 6.31
N SER A 155 15.78 6.47 5.91
CA SER A 155 15.75 6.92 4.51
C SER A 155 16.81 6.25 3.61
N SER A 156 17.81 5.60 4.21
CA SER A 156 18.90 4.86 3.55
C SER A 156 18.62 3.37 3.31
N THR A 157 17.51 2.80 3.80
CA THR A 157 17.14 1.40 3.53
C THR A 157 16.04 1.31 2.47
N SER A 158 16.43 0.91 1.26
CA SER A 158 15.54 0.59 0.14
C SER A 158 14.70 -0.67 0.42
N GLU A 159 13.39 -0.52 0.29
CA GLU A 159 12.35 -1.55 0.11
C GLU A 159 12.55 -2.90 0.84
N ILE A 160 12.22 -2.93 2.13
CA ILE A 160 11.90 -4.19 2.82
C ILE A 160 10.48 -4.58 2.40
N ILE A 161 10.36 -5.35 1.32
CA ILE A 161 9.19 -6.22 1.14
C ILE A 161 9.42 -7.37 2.13
N PRO A 162 8.46 -7.71 3.00
CA PRO A 162 8.61 -8.91 3.82
C PRO A 162 8.81 -10.12 2.91
N ASP A 163 9.90 -10.87 3.15
CA ASP A 163 10.18 -12.15 2.49
C ASP A 163 9.03 -13.15 2.68
#